data_AF-A0A2U1YAD4-F1
#
_entry.id   AF-A0A2U1YAD4-F1
#
_cell.length_a   1.000
_cell.length_b   1.000
_cell.length_c   1.000
_cell.angle_alpha   90.00
_cell.angle_beta   90.00
_cell.angle_gamma   90.00
#
_symmetry.space_group_name_H-M   'P 1'
#
loop_
_entity.id
_entity.type
_entity.pdbx_description
1 polymer ?
#
loop_
_entity_poly.entity_id
_entity_poly.type
_entity_poly.pdbx_seq_one_letter_code
_entity_poly.pdbx_strand_id
1 'polypeptide(L)'
;MDDTLAGAGSGAGAAPLIAALESASPERAAARAAAQAAVDWDEVHRKLARRNADLEATFAGRGPWADAVLARRAEDLAEIPQLHGEESAGIPMLVARGAETHYGLELRHLGHIVPMPRLARVPGAPPAVLGVIAVAGRVMRLFDLDRLCNGPSASVSAALLSRADAGTDPSGYAIVLRTGAARPAALRVREVERVADIVPPRGSAPAEAGPLVRAIAADRMAILDMVALLDLVKT
;
A
#
# COMPACT_ATOMS: atom_id res chain seq x y z
N MET A 1 -43.88 -31.06 -53.54
CA MET A 1 -44.96 -30.05 -53.60
C MET A 1 -45.46 -29.99 -52.18
N ASP A 2 -44.78 -29.15 -51.41
CA ASP A 2 -44.48 -29.34 -49.99
C ASP A 2 -45.75 -29.16 -49.14
N ASP A 3 -46.19 -30.11 -48.30
CA ASP A 3 -45.64 -30.63 -47.03
C ASP A 3 -45.42 -29.51 -45.98
N THR A 4 -45.93 -29.51 -44.73
CA THR A 4 -46.49 -30.57 -43.87
C THR A 4 -47.24 -29.96 -42.66
N LEU A 5 -48.17 -30.76 -42.12
CA LEU A 5 -48.96 -30.71 -40.88
C LEU A 5 -48.19 -30.52 -39.54
N ALA A 6 -48.91 -30.06 -38.51
CA ALA A 6 -49.01 -30.58 -37.11
C ALA A 6 -49.36 -29.42 -36.15
N GLY A 7 -50.17 -29.53 -35.09
CA GLY A 7 -50.68 -30.67 -34.33
C GLY A 7 -51.06 -30.13 -32.94
N ALA A 8 -52.10 -30.71 -32.34
CA ALA A 8 -52.77 -30.28 -31.12
C ALA A 8 -52.02 -30.60 -29.79
N GLY A 9 -52.51 -30.03 -28.67
CA GLY A 9 -52.25 -30.49 -27.29
C GLY A 9 -52.09 -29.32 -26.31
N SER A 10 -53.10 -28.97 -25.49
CA SER A 10 -53.47 -29.58 -24.19
C SER A 10 -52.40 -29.37 -23.09
N GLY A 11 -52.78 -28.67 -22.02
CA GLY A 11 -51.96 -28.54 -20.83
C GLY A 11 -52.46 -27.48 -19.85
N ALA A 12 -53.61 -27.74 -19.22
CA ALA A 12 -54.04 -27.01 -18.04
C ALA A 12 -53.04 -27.16 -16.88
N GLY A 13 -52.88 -26.11 -16.07
CA GLY A 13 -52.42 -26.25 -14.68
C GLY A 13 -51.20 -25.42 -14.30
N ALA A 14 -51.41 -24.13 -14.00
CA ALA A 14 -50.55 -23.37 -13.05
C ALA A 14 -51.20 -22.06 -12.56
N ALA A 15 -52.54 -21.97 -12.54
CA ALA A 15 -53.25 -20.90 -11.83
C ALA A 15 -53.74 -21.50 -10.50
N PRO A 16 -52.92 -21.50 -9.43
CA PRO A 16 -53.14 -20.50 -8.39
C PRO A 16 -51.88 -20.25 -7.53
N LEU A 17 -50.94 -19.39 -7.97
CA LEU A 17 -49.89 -18.91 -7.05
C LEU A 17 -49.44 -17.46 -7.29
N ILE A 18 -49.88 -16.83 -8.37
CA ILE A 18 -49.62 -15.40 -8.64
C ILE A 18 -50.69 -14.51 -7.97
N ALA A 19 -51.92 -15.00 -7.82
CA ALA A 19 -53.03 -14.23 -7.25
C ALA A 19 -52.94 -13.97 -5.72
N ALA A 20 -51.95 -14.53 -5.03
CA ALA A 20 -51.78 -14.37 -3.58
C ALA A 20 -50.67 -13.38 -3.17
N LEU A 21 -49.91 -12.83 -4.13
CA LEU A 21 -48.91 -11.79 -3.86
C LEU A 21 -49.39 -10.37 -4.21
N GLU A 22 -50.51 -10.23 -4.91
CA GLU A 22 -51.09 -8.93 -5.29
C GLU A 22 -52.06 -8.33 -4.25
N SER A 23 -52.36 -9.05 -3.17
CA SER A 23 -53.18 -8.52 -2.06
C SER A 23 -52.37 -7.73 -1.02
N ALA A 24 -51.09 -7.46 -1.26
CA ALA A 24 -50.27 -6.57 -0.44
C ALA A 24 -50.57 -5.09 -0.73
N SER A 25 -51.75 -4.68 -0.28
CA SER A 25 -52.21 -3.33 0.08
C SER A 25 -51.74 -2.13 -0.78
N PRO A 26 -52.65 -1.44 -1.49
CA PRO A 26 -52.34 -0.19 -2.20
C PRO A 26 -51.78 0.92 -1.28
N GLU A 27 -51.97 0.82 0.04
CA GLU A 27 -51.37 1.72 1.03
C GLU A 27 -49.84 1.63 1.09
N ARG A 28 -49.23 0.45 0.87
CA ARG A 28 -47.76 0.32 0.90
C ARG A 28 -47.11 0.89 -0.36
N ALA A 29 -47.77 0.75 -1.51
CA ALA A 29 -47.34 1.38 -2.75
C ALA A 29 -47.51 2.91 -2.70
N ALA A 30 -48.63 3.39 -2.15
CA ALA A 30 -48.87 4.82 -1.94
C ALA A 30 -47.92 5.43 -0.91
N ALA A 31 -47.61 4.73 0.19
CA ALA A 31 -46.65 5.19 1.20
C ALA A 31 -45.21 5.24 0.67
N ARG A 32 -44.81 4.29 -0.20
CA ARG A 32 -43.48 4.28 -0.83
C ARG A 32 -43.34 5.36 -1.91
N ALA A 33 -44.42 5.63 -2.66
CA ALA A 33 -44.49 6.75 -3.60
C ALA A 33 -44.51 8.12 -2.90
N ALA A 34 -45.23 8.24 -1.77
CA ALA A 34 -45.24 9.46 -0.94
C ALA A 34 -43.89 9.71 -0.24
N ALA A 35 -43.17 8.65 0.16
CA ALA A 35 -41.81 8.76 0.69
C ALA A 35 -40.78 9.14 -0.38
N GLN A 36 -40.97 8.70 -1.63
CA GLN A 36 -40.15 9.12 -2.78
C GLN A 36 -40.45 10.56 -3.24
N ALA A 37 -41.66 11.07 -2.97
CA ALA A 37 -42.06 12.44 -3.26
C ALA A 37 -41.48 13.50 -2.29
N ALA A 38 -40.79 13.08 -1.22
CA ALA A 38 -40.24 13.99 -0.20
C ALA A 38 -38.72 14.22 -0.30
N VAL A 39 -38.02 13.52 -1.19
CA VAL A 39 -36.58 13.76 -1.42
C VAL A 39 -36.43 14.62 -2.66
N ASP A 40 -36.07 15.88 -2.45
CA ASP A 40 -35.65 16.78 -3.53
C ASP A 40 -34.31 16.28 -4.08
N TRP A 41 -34.40 15.42 -5.10
CA TRP A 41 -33.23 14.85 -5.76
C TRP A 41 -32.40 15.91 -6.47
N ASP A 42 -32.98 17.03 -6.91
CA ASP A 42 -32.22 18.11 -7.55
C ASP A 42 -31.34 18.84 -6.53
N GLU A 43 -31.83 19.03 -5.31
CA GLU A 43 -31.03 19.53 -4.18
C GLU A 43 -29.91 18.56 -3.79
N VAL A 44 -30.21 17.25 -3.74
CA VAL A 44 -29.20 16.23 -3.45
C VAL A 44 -28.11 16.20 -4.53
N HIS A 45 -28.49 16.26 -5.82
CA HIS A 45 -27.53 16.31 -6.92
C HIS A 45 -26.70 17.59 -6.89
N ARG A 46 -27.29 18.76 -6.59
CA ARG A 46 -26.53 20.01 -6.44
C ARG A 46 -25.52 19.93 -5.30
N LYS A 47 -25.93 19.40 -4.14
CA LYS A 47 -25.02 19.22 -2.99
C LYS A 47 -23.90 18.25 -3.30
N LEU A 48 -24.20 17.14 -3.97
CA LEU A 48 -23.19 16.15 -4.37
C LEU A 48 -22.23 16.73 -5.40
N ALA A 49 -22.73 17.39 -6.45
CA ALA A 49 -21.90 18.02 -7.48
C ALA A 49 -20.96 19.07 -6.89
N ARG A 50 -21.45 19.87 -5.93
CA ARG A 50 -20.63 20.88 -5.23
C ARG A 50 -19.51 20.23 -4.41
N ARG A 51 -19.83 19.19 -3.63
CA ARG A 51 -18.82 18.43 -2.88
C ARG A 51 -17.81 17.73 -3.78
N ASN A 52 -18.26 17.21 -4.92
CA ASN A 52 -17.38 16.53 -5.88
C ASN A 52 -16.42 17.52 -6.54
N ALA A 53 -16.90 18.71 -6.91
CA ALA A 53 -16.07 19.78 -7.43
C ALA A 53 -15.03 20.27 -6.39
N ASP A 54 -15.40 20.38 -5.12
CA ASP A 54 -14.48 20.74 -4.04
C ASP A 54 -13.39 19.65 -3.85
N LEU A 55 -13.77 18.37 -3.94
CA LEU A 55 -12.83 17.24 -3.91
C LEU A 55 -11.91 17.24 -5.13
N GLU A 56 -12.44 17.44 -6.34
CA GLU A 56 -11.65 17.49 -7.57
C GLU A 56 -10.65 18.66 -7.56
N ALA A 57 -11.06 19.84 -7.05
CA ALA A 57 -10.16 20.97 -6.87
C ALA A 57 -9.02 20.61 -5.90
N THR A 58 -9.34 19.92 -4.80
CA THR A 58 -8.36 19.44 -3.81
C THR A 58 -7.34 18.49 -4.45
N PHE A 59 -7.79 17.49 -5.22
CA PHE A 59 -6.89 16.57 -5.93
C PHE A 59 -6.08 17.24 -7.04
N ALA A 60 -6.62 18.30 -7.66
CA ALA A 60 -5.91 19.13 -8.63
C ALA A 60 -4.94 20.14 -7.97
N GLY A 61 -4.76 20.11 -6.65
CA GLY A 61 -3.86 20.97 -5.91
C GLY A 61 -4.32 22.43 -5.81
N ARG A 62 -5.63 22.69 -5.88
CA ARG A 62 -6.25 24.03 -5.79
C ARG A 62 -7.30 24.09 -4.69
N GLY A 63 -7.62 25.30 -4.24
CA GLY A 63 -8.70 25.57 -3.29
C GLY A 63 -8.22 25.66 -1.84
N PRO A 64 -9.11 26.03 -0.90
CA PRO A 64 -8.72 26.56 0.41
C PRO A 64 -7.87 25.62 1.27
N TRP A 65 -8.12 24.31 1.17
CA TRP A 65 -7.32 23.30 1.86
C TRP A 65 -5.93 23.15 1.22
N ALA A 66 -5.85 23.12 -0.11
CA ALA A 66 -4.57 23.05 -0.81
C ALA A 66 -3.73 24.31 -0.55
N ASP A 67 -4.38 25.48 -0.55
CA ASP A 67 -3.74 26.77 -0.23
C ASP A 67 -3.22 26.79 1.21
N ALA A 68 -3.99 26.27 2.18
CA ALA A 68 -3.56 26.16 3.58
C ALA A 68 -2.37 25.20 3.74
N VAL A 69 -2.38 24.07 3.04
CA VAL A 69 -1.26 23.11 3.03
C VAL A 69 -0.02 23.73 2.38
N LEU A 70 -0.18 24.45 1.26
CA LEU A 70 0.92 25.13 0.59
C LEU A 70 1.48 26.28 1.42
N ALA A 71 0.65 27.04 2.11
CA ALA A 71 1.07 28.10 3.03
C ALA A 71 1.87 27.51 4.19
N ARG A 72 1.37 26.43 4.81
CA ARG A 72 2.10 25.74 5.88
C ARG A 72 3.47 25.22 5.41
N ARG A 73 3.52 24.63 4.22
CA ARG A 73 4.79 24.17 3.63
C ARG A 73 5.71 25.33 3.27
N ALA A 74 5.17 26.45 2.81
CA ALA A 74 5.94 27.64 2.53
C ALA A 74 6.53 28.23 3.82
N GLU A 75 5.81 28.19 4.94
CA GLU A 75 6.35 28.53 6.27
C GLU A 75 7.48 27.59 6.68
N ASP A 76 7.28 26.27 6.55
CA ASP A 76 8.30 25.27 6.85
C ASP A 76 9.55 25.43 5.96
N LEU A 77 9.39 25.87 4.70
CA LEU A 77 10.48 26.15 3.76
C LEU A 77 11.11 27.54 3.92
N ALA A 78 10.36 28.51 4.45
CA ALA A 78 10.81 29.88 4.68
C ALA A 78 11.70 30.00 5.92
N GLU A 79 11.75 28.96 6.76
CA GLU A 79 12.78 28.81 7.77
C GLU A 79 14.15 28.74 7.08
N ILE A 80 14.82 29.91 6.99
CA ILE A 80 16.13 30.05 6.37
C ILE A 80 17.07 29.06 7.07
N PRO A 81 17.62 28.06 6.36
CA PRO A 81 18.57 27.15 6.95
C PRO A 81 19.72 28.00 7.49
N GLN A 82 19.96 27.95 8.79
CA GLN A 82 21.19 28.47 9.34
C GLN A 82 22.32 27.70 8.66
N LEU A 83 22.97 28.34 7.67
CA LEU A 83 24.17 27.87 7.00
C LEU A 83 25.35 27.93 7.98
N HIS A 84 25.25 27.18 9.08
CA HIS A 84 26.39 26.86 9.92
C HIS A 84 27.17 25.76 9.20
N GLY A 85 28.07 26.18 8.30
CA GLY A 85 29.52 25.95 8.42
C GLY A 85 30.10 24.56 8.66
N GLU A 86 29.34 23.48 8.56
CA GLU A 86 29.87 22.12 8.44
C GLU A 86 29.12 21.46 7.29
N GLU A 87 29.84 21.13 6.20
CA GLU A 87 29.39 20.08 5.30
C GLU A 87 29.09 18.87 6.16
N SER A 88 27.82 18.65 6.50
CA SER A 88 27.41 17.51 7.31
C SER A 88 27.85 16.28 6.53
N ALA A 89 28.91 15.62 6.99
CA ALA A 89 29.45 14.44 6.35
C ALA A 89 28.28 13.45 6.23
N GLY A 90 27.85 13.21 4.99
CA GLY A 90 26.70 12.36 4.72
C GLY A 90 26.89 10.99 5.37
N ILE A 91 25.79 10.35 5.75
CA ILE A 91 25.84 9.00 6.29
C ILE A 91 25.96 8.06 5.07
N PRO A 92 26.94 7.15 5.03
CA PRO A 92 27.04 6.19 3.94
C PRO A 92 25.84 5.25 3.98
N MET A 93 25.03 5.31 2.92
CA MET A 93 23.80 4.56 2.76
C MET A 93 23.83 3.71 1.50
N LEU A 94 23.23 2.52 1.61
CA LEU A 94 22.95 1.64 0.50
C LEU A 94 21.58 2.04 -0.04
N VAL A 95 21.56 2.44 -1.29
CA VAL A 95 20.32 2.70 -2.02
C VAL A 95 19.91 1.40 -2.71
N ALA A 96 18.74 0.92 -2.35
CA ALA A 96 18.16 -0.31 -2.89
C ALA A 96 16.72 -0.07 -3.32
N ARG A 97 16.26 -0.85 -4.30
CA ARG A 97 14.92 -0.73 -4.86
C ARG A 97 14.07 -1.92 -4.44
N GLY A 98 12.90 -1.61 -3.88
CA GLY A 98 11.80 -2.55 -3.68
C GLY A 98 10.94 -2.68 -4.93
N ALA A 99 9.65 -2.95 -4.75
CA ALA A 99 8.68 -2.98 -5.84
C ALA A 99 8.54 -1.59 -6.48
N GLU A 100 8.11 -0.61 -5.70
CA GLU A 100 7.83 0.77 -6.16
C GLU A 100 8.54 1.83 -5.29
N THR A 101 9.33 1.40 -4.32
CA THR A 101 9.95 2.27 -3.30
C THR A 101 11.46 2.16 -3.34
N HIS A 102 12.14 3.30 -3.24
CA HIS A 102 13.59 3.35 -3.02
C HIS A 102 13.86 3.41 -1.53
N TYR A 103 14.80 2.59 -1.06
CA TYR A 103 15.16 2.45 0.34
C TYR A 103 16.61 2.87 0.57
N GLY A 104 16.82 3.69 1.59
CA GLY A 104 18.13 4.04 2.11
C GLY A 104 18.41 3.25 3.39
N LEU A 105 19.41 2.37 3.35
CA LEU A 105 19.86 1.59 4.50
C LEU A 105 21.26 2.01 4.92
N GLU A 106 21.48 2.35 6.18
CA GLU A 106 22.81 2.76 6.65
C GLU A 106 23.80 1.59 6.61
N LEU A 107 24.93 1.77 5.92
CA LEU A 107 25.90 0.70 5.63
C LEU A 107 26.43 0.00 6.88
N ARG A 108 26.57 0.73 7.98
CA ARG A 108 27.15 0.20 9.24
C ARG A 108 26.37 -0.99 9.81
N HIS A 109 25.09 -1.12 9.46
CA HIS A 109 24.22 -2.21 9.92
C HIS A 109 24.13 -3.38 8.92
N LEU A 110 24.83 -3.29 7.79
CA LEU A 110 24.77 -4.27 6.71
C LEU A 110 26.05 -5.13 6.69
N GLY A 111 25.88 -6.44 6.50
CA GLY A 111 26.95 -7.43 6.47
C GLY A 111 27.41 -7.74 5.04
N HIS A 112 26.60 -8.51 4.32
CA HIS A 112 26.88 -8.97 2.96
C HIS A 112 25.68 -8.71 2.06
N ILE A 113 25.93 -8.41 0.80
CA ILE A 113 24.91 -8.35 -0.24
C ILE A 113 25.21 -9.50 -1.18
N VAL A 114 24.25 -10.41 -1.33
CA VAL A 114 24.39 -11.57 -2.22
C VAL A 114 23.23 -11.62 -3.21
N PRO A 115 23.45 -12.08 -4.45
CA PRO A 115 22.34 -12.47 -5.32
C PRO A 115 21.44 -13.46 -4.59
N MET A 116 20.13 -13.45 -4.88
CA MET A 116 19.17 -14.23 -4.10
C MET A 116 19.57 -15.71 -4.01
N PRO A 117 19.82 -16.24 -2.79
CA PRO A 117 20.08 -17.65 -2.58
C PRO A 117 18.81 -18.49 -2.71
N ARG A 118 18.94 -19.81 -2.66
CA ARG A 118 17.77 -20.69 -2.57
C ARG A 118 16.95 -20.38 -1.33
N LEU A 119 15.67 -20.06 -1.54
CA LEU A 119 14.69 -19.78 -0.49
C LEU A 119 13.96 -21.06 -0.09
N ALA A 120 14.01 -21.41 1.19
CA ALA A 120 13.15 -22.43 1.77
C ALA A 120 11.99 -21.76 2.52
N ARG A 121 10.76 -21.94 2.01
CA ARG A 121 9.55 -21.35 2.62
C ARG A 121 9.24 -22.04 3.94
N VAL A 122 8.89 -21.25 4.94
CA VAL A 122 8.51 -21.73 6.27
C VAL A 122 6.98 -21.72 6.38
N PRO A 123 6.33 -22.88 6.61
CA PRO A 123 4.88 -22.93 6.80
C PRO A 123 4.42 -22.08 7.99
N GLY A 124 3.32 -21.34 7.82
CA GLY A 124 2.75 -20.52 8.90
C GLY A 124 3.58 -19.30 9.29
N ALA A 125 4.59 -18.94 8.51
CA ALA A 125 5.39 -17.74 8.77
C ALA A 125 4.55 -16.45 8.58
N PRO A 126 4.81 -15.39 9.36
CA PRO A 126 4.18 -14.09 9.14
C PRO A 126 4.39 -13.59 7.70
N PRO A 127 3.47 -12.80 7.12
CA PRO A 127 3.55 -12.36 5.72
C PRO A 127 4.85 -11.67 5.32
N ALA A 128 5.49 -10.97 6.26
CA ALA A 128 6.77 -10.29 6.04
C ALA A 128 7.98 -11.24 5.97
N VAL A 129 7.85 -12.48 6.46
CA VAL A 129 8.90 -13.50 6.41
C VAL A 129 8.68 -14.36 5.17
N LEU A 130 9.62 -14.31 4.23
CA LEU A 130 9.59 -15.15 3.03
C LEU A 130 9.99 -16.60 3.34
N GLY A 131 10.83 -16.79 4.34
CA GLY A 131 11.32 -18.10 4.78
C GLY A 131 12.74 -18.02 5.33
N VAL A 132 13.54 -19.03 5.02
CA VAL A 132 14.95 -19.10 5.39
C VAL A 132 15.86 -19.26 4.17
N ILE A 133 17.04 -18.68 4.26
CA ILE A 133 18.12 -18.80 3.28
C ILE A 133 19.41 -19.22 3.97
N ALA A 134 20.37 -19.73 3.21
CA ALA A 134 21.71 -20.00 3.68
C ALA A 134 22.72 -19.10 2.96
N VAL A 135 23.49 -18.33 3.73
CA VAL A 135 24.58 -17.49 3.20
C VAL A 135 25.85 -17.85 3.97
N ALA A 136 26.92 -18.19 3.26
CA ALA A 136 28.20 -18.63 3.84
C ALA A 136 28.02 -19.74 4.91
N GLY A 137 27.17 -20.73 4.63
CA GLY A 137 26.90 -21.85 5.53
C GLY A 137 26.06 -21.52 6.77
N ARG A 138 25.59 -20.28 6.92
CA ARG A 138 24.73 -19.85 8.03
C ARG A 138 23.29 -19.72 7.58
N VAL A 139 22.38 -20.39 8.27
CA VAL A 139 20.93 -20.27 8.05
C VAL A 139 20.42 -18.99 8.70
N MET A 140 19.65 -18.21 7.95
CA MET A 140 19.07 -16.94 8.41
C MET A 140 17.66 -16.75 7.87
N ARG A 141 16.84 -16.00 8.60
CA ARG A 141 15.49 -15.62 8.16
C ARG A 141 15.59 -14.57 7.07
N LEU A 142 14.81 -14.74 6.01
CA LEU A 142 14.67 -13.76 4.95
C LEU A 142 13.34 -13.03 5.10
N PHE A 143 13.41 -11.71 5.20
CA PHE A 143 12.25 -10.83 5.23
C PHE A 143 12.12 -10.08 3.91
N ASP A 144 10.90 -9.82 3.46
CA ASP A 144 10.66 -8.94 2.32
C ASP A 144 10.59 -7.48 2.79
N LEU A 145 11.41 -6.61 2.22
CA LEU A 145 11.52 -5.23 2.67
C LEU A 145 10.24 -4.43 2.43
N ASP A 146 9.59 -4.61 1.29
CA ASP A 146 8.33 -3.92 0.97
C ASP A 146 7.23 -4.33 1.96
N ARG A 147 7.14 -5.63 2.29
CA ARG A 147 6.16 -6.14 3.26
C ARG A 147 6.45 -5.69 4.69
N LEU A 148 7.71 -5.55 5.08
CA LEU A 148 8.10 -5.03 6.39
C LEU A 148 7.70 -3.56 6.54
N CYS A 149 8.00 -2.73 5.54
CA CYS A 149 7.74 -1.29 5.60
C CYS A 149 6.24 -0.96 5.48
N ASN A 150 5.49 -1.67 4.65
CA ASN A 150 4.07 -1.38 4.41
C ASN A 150 3.13 -1.95 5.50
N GLY A 151 3.60 -2.92 6.31
CA GLY A 151 2.80 -3.56 7.34
C GLY A 151 1.50 -4.20 6.82
N PRO A 152 0.60 -4.66 7.72
CA PRO A 152 -0.73 -5.15 7.34
C PRO A 152 -1.72 -4.04 6.95
N SER A 153 -1.36 -2.77 7.18
CA SER A 153 -2.15 -1.60 6.82
C SER A 153 -1.68 -0.97 5.50
N ALA A 154 -1.28 -1.80 4.54
CA ALA A 154 -1.06 -1.33 3.18
C ALA A 154 -2.42 -0.86 2.61
N SER A 155 -2.45 0.33 2.00
CA SER A 155 -3.62 0.79 1.25
C SER A 155 -4.04 -0.29 0.25
N VAL A 156 -5.35 -0.38 -0.04
CA VAL A 156 -5.95 -1.42 -0.90
C VAL A 156 -5.20 -1.54 -2.25
N SER A 157 -4.60 -0.45 -2.72
CA SER A 157 -3.73 -0.38 -3.91
C SER A 157 -2.44 -1.21 -3.78
N ALA A 158 -1.72 -1.11 -2.66
CA ALA A 158 -0.47 -1.84 -2.43
C ALA A 158 -0.71 -3.33 -2.09
N ALA A 159 -1.84 -3.64 -1.43
CA ALA A 159 -2.23 -5.01 -1.12
C ALA A 159 -2.64 -5.81 -2.39
N LEU A 160 -3.31 -5.17 -3.35
CA LEU A 160 -3.66 -5.79 -4.64
C LEU A 160 -2.41 -6.10 -5.49
N LEU A 161 -1.41 -5.23 -5.46
CA LEU A 161 -0.11 -5.45 -6.13
C LEU A 161 0.70 -6.57 -5.45
N SER A 162 0.72 -6.62 -4.12
CA SER A 162 1.42 -7.69 -3.37
C SER A 162 0.82 -9.08 -3.59
N ARG A 163 -0.48 -9.17 -3.94
CA ARG A 163 -1.15 -10.46 -4.20
C ARG A 163 -0.85 -11.01 -5.59
N ALA A 164 -0.48 -10.15 -6.55
CA ALA A 164 -0.05 -10.56 -7.89
C ALA A 164 1.31 -11.27 -7.88
N ASP A 165 2.15 -11.01 -6.86
CA ASP A 165 3.48 -11.62 -6.72
C ASP A 165 3.50 -12.97 -5.98
N ALA A 166 2.33 -13.59 -5.73
CA ALA A 166 2.25 -14.90 -5.10
C ALA A 166 2.92 -16.04 -5.90
N GLY A 167 3.37 -15.77 -7.13
CA GLY A 167 4.11 -16.69 -7.99
C GLY A 167 5.44 -16.16 -8.57
N THR A 168 5.90 -14.98 -8.17
CA THR A 168 7.04 -14.35 -8.84
C THR A 168 8.36 -14.79 -8.20
N ASP A 169 9.25 -15.30 -9.05
CA ASP A 169 10.65 -15.62 -8.80
C ASP A 169 11.26 -14.74 -7.69
N PRO A 170 11.96 -15.31 -6.68
CA PRO A 170 12.66 -14.52 -5.67
C PRO A 170 13.89 -13.82 -6.29
N SER A 171 13.78 -13.28 -7.49
CA SER A 171 14.79 -12.45 -8.13
C SER A 171 15.13 -11.24 -7.26
N GLY A 172 16.40 -10.87 -7.35
CA GLY A 172 16.99 -9.74 -6.66
C GLY A 172 18.11 -10.15 -5.73
N TYR A 173 18.22 -9.44 -4.61
CA TYR A 173 19.35 -9.56 -3.69
C TYR A 173 18.88 -9.79 -2.26
N ALA A 174 19.68 -10.56 -1.52
CA ALA A 174 19.57 -10.68 -0.09
C ALA A 174 20.65 -9.83 0.59
N ILE A 175 20.22 -8.85 1.38
CA ILE A 175 21.06 -7.98 2.19
C ILE A 175 21.10 -8.56 3.60
N VAL A 176 22.22 -9.14 4.00
CA VAL A 176 22.44 -9.69 5.34
C VAL A 176 22.61 -8.55 6.34
N LEU A 177 21.89 -8.62 7.45
CA LEU A 177 21.95 -7.63 8.53
C LEU A 177 22.99 -8.01 9.59
N ARG A 178 23.65 -7.01 10.17
CA ARG A 178 24.51 -7.19 11.35
C ARG A 178 23.66 -7.23 12.61
N THR A 179 23.12 -8.39 12.92
CA THR A 179 22.26 -8.59 14.11
C THR A 179 23.04 -8.82 15.42
N GLY A 180 24.38 -8.88 15.37
CA GLY A 180 25.21 -9.17 16.54
C GLY A 180 24.95 -10.57 17.11
N ALA A 181 24.64 -10.66 18.40
CA ALA A 181 24.30 -11.91 19.08
C ALA A 181 22.85 -12.40 18.80
N ALA A 182 22.01 -11.57 18.16
CA ALA A 182 20.65 -11.94 17.85
C ALA A 182 20.55 -12.87 16.64
N ARG A 183 19.36 -13.47 16.47
CA ARG A 183 19.03 -14.39 15.39
C ARG A 183 19.36 -13.77 14.02
N PRO A 184 20.23 -14.42 13.21
CA PRO A 184 20.59 -13.92 11.88
C PRO A 184 19.38 -13.61 11.00
N ALA A 185 19.43 -12.47 10.32
CA ALA A 185 18.37 -11.99 9.46
C ALA A 185 18.95 -11.35 8.18
N ALA A 186 18.19 -11.44 7.10
CA ALA A 186 18.46 -10.78 5.84
C ALA A 186 17.18 -10.13 5.29
N LEU A 187 17.36 -9.09 4.48
CA LEU A 187 16.30 -8.39 3.77
C LEU A 187 16.37 -8.73 2.29
N ARG A 188 15.22 -9.02 1.69
CA ARG A 188 15.07 -9.14 0.25
C ARG A 188 14.78 -7.77 -0.34
N VAL A 189 15.53 -7.41 -1.38
CA VAL A 189 15.27 -6.26 -2.25
C VAL A 189 15.27 -6.72 -3.71
N ARG A 190 14.63 -5.96 -4.59
CA ARG A 190 14.64 -6.27 -6.03
C ARG A 190 15.99 -5.94 -6.63
N GLU A 191 16.51 -4.75 -6.34
CA GLU A 191 17.78 -4.27 -6.88
C GLU A 191 18.60 -3.55 -5.83
N VAL A 192 19.92 -3.59 -6.03
CA VAL A 192 20.88 -2.79 -5.29
C VAL A 192 21.47 -1.80 -6.28
N GLU A 193 21.24 -0.52 -6.05
CA GLU A 193 21.54 0.52 -7.04
C GLU A 193 22.94 1.08 -6.82
N ARG A 194 23.21 1.62 -5.62
CA ARG A 194 24.46 2.30 -5.32
C ARG A 194 24.69 2.47 -3.82
N VAL A 195 25.91 2.85 -3.48
CA VAL A 195 26.27 3.40 -2.18
C VAL A 195 26.45 4.91 -2.35
N ALA A 196 25.88 5.70 -1.45
CA ALA A 196 25.99 7.15 -1.48
C ALA A 196 26.04 7.73 -0.07
N ASP A 197 26.76 8.82 0.11
CA ASP A 197 26.71 9.61 1.34
C ASP A 197 25.46 10.51 1.30
N ILE A 198 24.49 10.20 2.16
CA ILE A 198 23.20 10.87 2.20
C ILE A 198 23.11 11.67 3.50
N VAL A 199 22.85 12.97 3.38
CA VAL A 199 22.48 13.80 4.52
C VAL A 199 21.01 13.55 4.81
N PRO A 200 20.65 12.87 5.92
CA PRO A 200 19.25 12.60 6.22
C PRO A 200 18.51 13.93 6.42
N PRO A 201 17.29 14.07 5.90
CA PRO A 201 16.50 15.27 6.13
C PRO A 201 16.17 15.38 7.63
N ARG A 202 16.12 16.61 8.13
CA ARG A 202 15.83 16.89 9.55
C ARG A 202 14.38 16.58 9.93
N GLY A 203 13.47 16.54 8.96
CA GLY A 203 12.08 16.18 9.15
C GLY A 203 11.88 14.68 9.35
N SER A 204 11.04 14.30 10.32
CA SER A 204 10.56 12.93 10.47
C SER A 204 9.67 12.55 9.30
N ALA A 205 9.69 11.27 8.92
CA ALA A 205 8.71 10.75 7.98
C ALA A 205 7.27 10.97 8.50
N PRO A 206 6.28 11.16 7.61
CA PRO A 206 4.88 11.17 7.99
C PRO A 206 4.49 9.87 8.70
N ALA A 207 3.54 9.92 9.63
CA ALA A 207 3.06 8.72 10.35
C ALA A 207 2.55 7.63 9.39
N GLU A 208 2.06 8.03 8.20
CA GLU A 208 1.60 7.14 7.13
C GLU A 208 2.72 6.30 6.50
N ALA A 209 3.99 6.70 6.61
CA ALA A 209 5.14 5.99 6.05
C ALA A 209 5.49 4.70 6.83
N GLY A 210 4.89 4.50 8.00
CA GLY A 210 5.10 3.33 8.84
C GLY A 210 6.28 3.47 9.81
N PRO A 211 6.35 2.60 10.84
CA PRO A 211 7.27 2.74 11.98
C PRO A 211 8.73 2.46 11.63
N LEU A 212 9.00 1.89 10.46
CA LEU A 212 10.36 1.57 10.02
C LEU A 212 11.00 2.67 9.17
N VAL A 213 10.23 3.69 8.79
CA VAL A 213 10.73 4.80 7.96
C VAL A 213 11.06 5.97 8.87
N ARG A 214 12.35 6.30 8.98
CA ARG A 214 12.83 7.44 9.77
C ARG A 214 12.51 8.76 9.07
N ALA A 215 12.78 8.82 7.77
CA ALA A 215 12.64 10.04 6.98
C ALA A 215 12.44 9.73 5.48
N ILE A 216 11.98 10.71 4.71
CA ILE A 216 11.86 10.61 3.24
C ILE A 216 12.75 11.66 2.60
N ALA A 217 13.70 11.24 1.78
CA ALA A 217 14.60 12.15 1.06
C ALA A 217 13.89 12.81 -0.15
N ALA A 218 14.54 13.83 -0.74
CA ALA A 218 13.96 14.64 -1.81
C ALA A 218 13.56 13.86 -3.07
N ASP A 219 14.20 12.71 -3.31
CA ASP A 219 13.93 11.78 -4.42
C ASP A 219 12.88 10.70 -4.07
N ARG A 220 12.08 10.92 -3.02
CA ARG A 220 11.11 9.95 -2.48
C ARG A 220 11.75 8.66 -1.95
N MET A 221 13.05 8.67 -1.67
CA MET A 221 13.71 7.55 -1.00
C MET A 221 13.30 7.49 0.47
N ALA A 222 12.80 6.34 0.90
CA ALA A 222 12.51 6.05 2.30
C ALA A 222 13.81 5.68 3.03
N ILE A 223 14.26 6.54 3.94
CA ILE A 223 15.39 6.28 4.82
C ILE A 223 14.88 5.45 6.00
N LEU A 224 15.43 4.24 6.15
CA LEU A 224 14.97 3.31 7.17
C LEU A 224 15.56 3.62 8.54
N ASP A 225 14.74 3.49 9.58
CA ASP A 225 15.21 3.39 10.94
C ASP A 225 15.79 1.99 11.17
N MET A 226 17.12 1.90 11.08
CA MET A 226 17.82 0.63 11.23
C MET A 226 17.73 0.08 12.66
N VAL A 227 17.51 0.91 13.69
CA VAL A 227 17.35 0.43 15.07
C VAL A 227 16.00 -0.26 15.20
N ALA A 228 14.93 0.41 14.77
CA ALA A 228 13.59 -0.16 14.77
C ALA A 228 13.52 -1.43 13.91
N LEU A 229 14.17 -1.43 12.74
CA LEU A 229 14.25 -2.59 11.86
C LEU A 229 14.99 -3.77 12.52
N LEU A 230 16.14 -3.51 13.14
CA LEU A 230 16.92 -4.54 13.83
C LEU A 230 16.15 -5.11 15.04
N ASP A 231 15.39 -4.30 15.77
CA ASP A 231 14.57 -4.76 16.88
C ASP A 231 13.36 -5.57 16.41
N LEU A 232 12.73 -5.17 15.31
CA LEU A 232 11.64 -5.93 14.71
C LEU A 232 12.11 -7.32 14.27
N VAL A 233 13.28 -7.42 13.60
CA VAL A 233 13.79 -8.72 13.18
C VAL A 233 14.35 -9.54 14.33
N LYS A 234 14.67 -8.98 15.51
CA LYS A 234 15.10 -9.78 16.67
C LYS A 234 13.98 -10.66 17.21
N THR A 235 12.74 -10.17 17.12
CA THR A 235 11.52 -10.84 17.58
C THR A 235 11.25 -12.08 16.71
#